data_AF-X1VU02-F1
#
_entry.id   AF-X1VU02-F1
#
_cell.length_a   1.000
_cell.length_b   1.000
_cell.length_c   1.000
_cell.angle_alpha   90.00
_cell.angle_beta   90.00
_cell.angle_gamma   90.00
#
_symmetry.space_group_name_H-M   'P 1'
#
loop_
_entity.id
_entity.type
_entity.pdbx_description
1 polymer ?
#
loop_
_entity_poly.entity_id
_entity_poly.type
_entity_poly.pdbx_seq_one_letter_code
_entity_poly.pdbx_strand_id
1 'polypeptide(L)'
;FGSCTHVWNYAQAIPHLFPSLERSLRETGFTYSQNDLGHQTFRSALPLREVGHGFHAAADGQFGGIMKVYREWRISGDDEWMKKMYPLAKKSLDYCIHEWDPRETGTLEEPHHNTYDVEFWGPNGMCTSFYLGALKAISNMGEYLGDDVSRYRALMDRGRKVMEEELFNGEYFIHDIRVDGLDAPSPVEASEKSL
;
A
#
# COMPACT_ATOMS: atom_id res chain seq x y z
N PHE A 1 4.86 9.58 -18.94
CA PHE A 1 4.29 9.15 -17.65
C PHE A 1 5.12 9.75 -16.52
N GLY A 2 4.49 10.04 -15.38
CA GLY A 2 5.13 10.57 -14.16
C GLY A 2 5.92 9.50 -13.39
N SER A 3 6.25 9.81 -12.13
CA SER A 3 6.99 8.91 -11.26
C SER A 3 6.22 7.62 -10.98
N CYS A 4 6.97 6.54 -10.72
CA CYS A 4 6.42 5.22 -10.43
C CYS A 4 6.26 5.03 -8.91
N THR A 5 5.11 4.63 -8.39
CA THR A 5 4.85 4.56 -6.94
C THR A 5 5.80 3.59 -6.23
N HIS A 6 5.93 2.35 -6.72
CA HIS A 6 6.80 1.33 -6.13
C HIS A 6 8.29 1.68 -6.20
N VAL A 7 8.78 2.30 -7.28
CA VAL A 7 10.19 2.75 -7.40
C VAL A 7 10.44 3.97 -6.52
N TRP A 8 9.55 4.96 -6.58
CA TRP A 8 9.67 6.16 -5.76
C TRP A 8 9.52 5.86 -4.27
N ASN A 9 8.92 4.72 -3.90
CA ASN A 9 8.80 4.29 -2.52
C ASN A 9 10.16 4.27 -1.80
N TYR A 10 11.21 3.86 -2.52
CA TYR A 10 12.56 3.75 -1.99
C TYR A 10 13.35 5.06 -1.95
N ALA A 11 12.82 6.16 -2.49
CA ALA A 11 13.45 7.49 -2.39
C ALA A 11 13.34 8.04 -0.95
N GLN A 12 14.49 8.17 -0.27
CA GLN A 12 14.57 8.62 1.12
C GLN A 12 15.04 10.08 1.29
N ALA A 13 15.80 10.65 0.35
CA ALA A 13 16.40 11.98 0.53
C ALA A 13 15.41 13.14 0.34
N ILE A 14 14.51 13.02 -0.63
CA ILE A 14 13.57 14.08 -1.04
C ILE A 14 12.70 14.64 0.10
N PRO A 15 12.06 13.84 0.98
CA PRO A 15 11.25 14.39 2.08
C PRO A 15 12.04 15.31 3.02
N HIS A 16 13.35 15.11 3.18
CA HIS A 16 14.18 15.89 4.10
C HIS A 16 14.79 17.12 3.44
N LEU A 17 15.13 17.04 2.15
CA LEU A 17 15.77 18.13 1.41
C LEU A 17 14.74 19.05 0.73
N PHE A 18 13.64 18.46 0.24
CA PHE A 18 12.60 19.13 -0.55
C PHE A 18 11.20 18.67 -0.11
N PRO A 19 10.78 18.91 1.15
CA PRO A 19 9.51 18.42 1.70
C PRO A 19 8.26 18.90 0.93
N SER A 20 8.27 20.11 0.36
CA SER A 20 7.14 20.57 -0.46
C SER A 20 6.98 19.76 -1.75
N LEU A 21 8.10 19.34 -2.35
CA LEU A 21 8.10 18.50 -3.54
C LEU A 21 7.60 17.09 -3.22
N GLU A 22 8.01 16.48 -2.10
CA GLU A 22 7.49 15.16 -1.73
C GLU A 22 5.98 15.21 -1.45
N ARG A 23 5.49 16.27 -0.80
CA ARG A 23 4.05 16.46 -0.55
C ARG A 23 3.25 16.62 -1.84
N SER A 24 3.73 17.39 -2.82
CA SER A 24 3.03 17.55 -4.10
C SER A 24 2.96 16.24 -4.89
N LEU A 25 3.94 15.34 -4.72
CA LEU A 25 3.87 13.98 -5.26
C LEU A 25 2.79 13.13 -4.56
N ARG A 26 2.62 13.28 -3.24
CA ARG A 26 1.52 12.60 -2.52
C ARG A 26 0.17 13.11 -2.99
N GLU A 27 0.00 14.43 -3.06
CA GLU A 27 -1.22 15.06 -3.59
C GLU A 27 -1.53 14.55 -4.99
N THR A 28 -0.51 14.45 -5.85
CA THR A 28 -0.67 13.91 -7.20
C THR A 28 -1.18 12.47 -7.21
N GLY A 29 -0.56 11.60 -6.40
CA GLY A 29 -0.92 10.19 -6.31
C GLY A 29 -2.34 9.98 -5.80
N PHE A 30 -2.70 10.63 -4.70
CA PHE A 30 -4.00 10.45 -4.04
C PHE A 30 -5.15 11.22 -4.70
N THR A 31 -4.88 12.25 -5.50
CA THR A 31 -5.93 13.09 -6.12
C THR A 31 -6.17 12.79 -7.60
N TYR A 32 -5.11 12.53 -8.37
CA TYR A 32 -5.25 12.33 -9.83
C TYR A 32 -4.99 10.90 -10.29
N SER A 33 -4.21 10.14 -9.51
CA SER A 33 -3.80 8.77 -9.84
C SER A 33 -4.61 7.72 -9.07
N GLN A 34 -5.55 8.15 -8.23
CA GLN A 34 -6.43 7.31 -7.42
C GLN A 34 -7.88 7.46 -7.89
N ASN A 35 -8.59 6.34 -8.05
CA ASN A 35 -10.03 6.37 -8.36
C ASN A 35 -10.90 6.36 -7.10
N ASP A 36 -12.22 6.39 -7.32
CA ASP A 36 -13.21 6.38 -6.24
C ASP A 36 -13.23 5.11 -5.38
N LEU A 37 -12.67 4.01 -5.89
CA LEU A 37 -12.52 2.76 -5.15
C LEU A 37 -11.27 2.75 -4.26
N GLY A 38 -10.31 3.67 -4.47
CA GLY A 38 -9.05 3.72 -3.74
C GLY A 38 -7.85 3.10 -4.47
N HIS A 39 -8.08 2.49 -5.63
CA HIS A 39 -7.02 1.93 -6.49
C HIS A 39 -6.12 3.05 -7.03
N GLN A 40 -4.79 2.89 -6.88
CA GLN A 40 -3.80 3.81 -7.44
C GLN A 40 -3.10 3.21 -8.66
N THR A 41 -3.09 3.94 -9.78
CA THR A 41 -2.16 3.62 -10.85
C THR A 41 -0.75 3.88 -10.37
N PHE A 42 0.18 2.95 -10.61
CA PHE A 42 1.56 3.16 -10.18
C PHE A 42 2.29 4.26 -11.00
N ARG A 43 1.74 4.79 -12.10
CA ARG A 43 2.28 5.97 -12.81
C ARG A 43 1.23 7.05 -13.02
N SER A 44 1.53 8.27 -12.58
CA SER A 44 0.69 9.44 -12.88
C SER A 44 0.75 9.83 -14.37
N ALA A 45 -0.33 10.40 -14.91
CA ALA A 45 -0.30 11.01 -16.24
C ALA A 45 0.43 12.35 -16.26
N LEU A 46 1.03 12.66 -17.41
CA LEU A 46 1.56 13.99 -17.73
C LEU A 46 0.96 14.43 -19.08
N PRO A 47 0.27 15.60 -19.17
CA PRO A 47 -0.08 16.51 -18.06
C PRO A 47 -0.99 15.85 -17.01
N LEU A 48 -1.12 16.46 -15.82
CA LEU A 48 -1.95 15.92 -14.74
C LEU A 48 -3.41 15.82 -15.19
N ARG A 49 -3.93 14.60 -15.16
CA ARG A 49 -5.30 14.23 -15.52
C ARG A 49 -5.62 12.88 -14.93
N GLU A 50 -6.89 12.55 -14.88
CA GLU A 50 -7.35 11.19 -14.58
C GLU A 50 -6.77 10.18 -15.57
N VAL A 51 -6.57 8.97 -15.07
CA VAL A 51 -5.91 7.87 -15.78
C VAL A 51 -6.82 6.64 -15.78
N GLY A 52 -6.62 5.75 -16.76
CA GLY A 52 -7.32 4.48 -16.77
C GLY A 52 -6.82 3.57 -15.64
N HIS A 53 -7.74 2.91 -14.94
CA HIS A 53 -7.45 2.01 -13.82
C HIS A 53 -7.61 0.53 -14.23
N GLY A 54 -7.22 0.19 -15.46
CA GLY A 54 -7.38 -1.16 -16.03
C GLY A 54 -6.16 -2.08 -15.85
N PHE A 55 -5.18 -1.68 -15.05
CA PHE A 55 -3.95 -2.43 -14.81
C PHE A 55 -3.69 -2.50 -13.29
N HIS A 56 -2.93 -3.49 -12.85
CA HIS A 56 -2.73 -3.78 -11.43
C HIS A 56 -2.09 -2.60 -10.67
N ALA A 57 -2.52 -2.39 -9.42
CA ALA A 57 -1.76 -1.58 -8.47
C ALA A 57 -0.50 -2.33 -8.01
N ALA A 58 0.55 -1.58 -7.68
CA ALA A 58 1.75 -2.12 -7.05
C ALA A 58 1.61 -2.03 -5.52
N ALA A 59 1.62 -3.16 -4.82
CA ALA A 59 1.31 -3.24 -3.39
C ALA A 59 2.28 -2.48 -2.51
N ASP A 60 3.58 -2.72 -2.70
CA ASP A 60 4.64 -1.98 -2.02
C ASP A 60 4.57 -0.47 -2.30
N GLY A 61 4.21 -0.07 -3.53
CA GLY A 61 4.01 1.32 -3.92
C GLY A 61 2.81 2.00 -3.25
N GLN A 62 1.66 1.33 -3.20
CA GLN A 62 0.43 1.89 -2.65
C GLN A 62 0.47 1.93 -1.11
N PHE A 63 0.90 0.85 -0.45
CA PHE A 63 1.14 0.85 1.00
C PHE A 63 2.24 1.84 1.39
N GLY A 64 3.34 1.87 0.63
CA GLY A 64 4.39 2.84 0.81
C GLY A 64 3.89 4.29 0.67
N GLY A 65 2.99 4.54 -0.28
CA GLY A 65 2.35 5.83 -0.46
C GLY A 65 1.58 6.30 0.78
N ILE A 66 0.84 5.39 1.42
CA ILE A 66 0.10 5.64 2.67
C ILE A 66 1.06 5.93 3.83
N MET A 67 2.10 5.12 4.00
CA MET A 67 3.14 5.35 5.00
C MET A 67 3.83 6.70 4.82
N LYS A 68 4.04 7.13 3.57
CA LYS A 68 4.65 8.41 3.25
C LYS A 68 3.76 9.60 3.57
N VAL A 69 2.43 9.50 3.46
CA VAL A 69 1.53 10.56 3.95
C VAL A 69 1.78 10.81 5.45
N TYR A 70 1.86 9.74 6.23
CA TYR A 70 2.20 9.85 7.65
C TYR A 70 3.61 10.43 7.86
N ARG A 71 4.62 9.96 7.12
CA ARG A 71 5.99 10.49 7.19
C ARG A 71 6.04 11.99 6.92
N GLU A 72 5.37 12.46 5.86
CA GLU A 72 5.38 13.88 5.49
C GLU A 72 4.68 14.75 6.52
N TRP A 73 3.60 14.26 7.11
CA TRP A 73 2.98 14.93 8.26
C TRP A 73 3.97 15.05 9.44
N ARG A 74 4.66 13.95 9.78
CA ARG A 74 5.64 13.93 10.88
C ARG A 74 6.85 14.84 10.63
N ILE A 75 7.27 15.00 9.39
CA ILE A 75 8.39 15.89 9.01
C ILE A 75 7.96 17.35 8.99
N SER A 76 6.79 17.65 8.41
CA SER A 76 6.33 19.03 8.22
C SER A 76 5.64 19.63 9.45
N GLY A 77 4.99 18.81 10.27
CA GLY A 77 4.08 19.27 11.34
C GLY A 77 2.79 19.90 10.81
N ASP A 78 2.46 19.71 9.53
CA ASP A 78 1.30 20.34 8.89
C ASP A 78 0.02 19.51 9.07
N ASP A 79 -0.68 19.76 10.18
CA ASP A 79 -1.92 19.06 10.53
C ASP A 79 -3.04 19.28 9.52
N GLU A 80 -3.15 20.48 8.94
CA GLU A 80 -4.19 20.82 7.97
C GLU A 80 -3.98 20.09 6.64
N TRP A 81 -2.73 19.93 6.22
CA TRP A 81 -2.39 19.09 5.08
C TRP A 81 -2.74 17.63 5.35
N MET A 82 -2.35 17.10 6.52
CA MET A 82 -2.64 15.71 6.87
C MET A 82 -4.14 15.42 6.91
N LYS A 83 -4.95 16.32 7.50
CA LYS A 83 -6.42 16.23 7.53
C LYS A 83 -7.05 16.06 6.14
N LYS A 84 -6.50 16.74 5.13
CA LYS A 84 -6.98 16.65 3.74
C LYS A 84 -6.58 15.32 3.08
N MET A 85 -5.38 14.82 3.38
CA MET A 85 -4.86 13.59 2.80
C MET A 85 -5.41 12.32 3.45
N TYR A 86 -5.71 12.37 4.74
CA TYR A 86 -6.19 11.23 5.53
C TYR A 86 -7.34 10.44 4.88
N PRO A 87 -8.47 11.06 4.47
CA PRO A 87 -9.58 10.31 3.89
C PRO A 87 -9.19 9.60 2.57
N LEU A 88 -8.30 10.19 1.77
CA LEU A 88 -7.81 9.59 0.53
C LEU A 88 -6.91 8.39 0.82
N ALA A 89 -6.02 8.53 1.81
CA ALA A 89 -5.13 7.47 2.25
C ALA A 89 -5.89 6.30 2.90
N LYS A 90 -6.93 6.60 3.72
CA LYS A 90 -7.81 5.61 4.33
C LYS A 90 -8.55 4.81 3.26
N LYS A 91 -9.17 5.49 2.28
CA LYS A 91 -9.82 4.84 1.13
C LYS A 91 -8.84 3.96 0.34
N SER A 92 -7.60 4.43 0.15
CA SER A 92 -6.56 3.65 -0.52
C SER A 92 -6.18 2.39 0.27
N LEU A 93 -6.12 2.46 1.61
CA LEU A 93 -5.89 1.30 2.45
C LEU A 93 -7.06 0.31 2.39
N ASP A 94 -8.30 0.80 2.43
CA ASP A 94 -9.50 -0.04 2.35
C ASP A 94 -9.55 -0.81 1.01
N TYR A 95 -9.13 -0.18 -0.09
CA TYR A 95 -8.90 -0.87 -1.37
C TYR A 95 -7.86 -1.98 -1.24
N CYS A 96 -6.69 -1.69 -0.67
CA CYS A 96 -5.63 -2.68 -0.53
C CYS A 96 -6.07 -3.88 0.32
N ILE A 97 -6.85 -3.65 1.39
CA ILE A 97 -7.41 -4.73 2.21
C ILE A 97 -8.35 -5.57 1.37
N HIS A 98 -9.26 -4.95 0.62
CA HIS A 98 -10.18 -5.67 -0.25
C HIS A 98 -9.47 -6.48 -1.34
N GLU A 99 -8.45 -5.90 -1.98
CA GLU A 99 -7.75 -6.51 -3.10
C GLU A 99 -6.80 -7.62 -2.67
N TRP A 100 -6.06 -7.44 -1.57
CA TRP A 100 -4.97 -8.35 -1.20
C TRP A 100 -5.17 -9.16 0.08
N ASP A 101 -6.05 -8.72 0.98
CA ASP A 101 -6.39 -9.38 2.25
C ASP A 101 -7.91 -9.48 2.44
N PRO A 102 -8.68 -10.02 1.46
CA PRO A 102 -10.15 -9.99 1.49
C PRO A 102 -10.75 -10.77 2.66
N ARG A 103 -9.99 -11.71 3.23
CA ARG A 103 -10.37 -12.51 4.41
C ARG A 103 -9.89 -11.88 5.73
N GLU A 104 -9.27 -10.69 5.67
CA GLU A 104 -8.80 -9.92 6.82
C GLU A 104 -7.88 -10.71 7.76
N THR A 105 -7.01 -11.54 7.20
CA THR A 105 -5.99 -12.33 7.90
C THR A 105 -4.90 -11.47 8.53
N GLY A 106 -4.71 -10.23 8.05
CA GLY A 106 -3.60 -9.37 8.41
C GLY A 106 -2.36 -9.56 7.54
N THR A 107 -2.45 -10.37 6.48
CA THR A 107 -1.39 -10.60 5.50
C THR A 107 -1.92 -10.56 4.08
N LEU A 108 -1.05 -10.36 3.09
CA LEU A 108 -1.47 -10.42 1.68
C LEU A 108 -1.57 -11.88 1.25
N GLU A 109 -2.74 -12.27 0.77
CA GLU A 109 -3.05 -13.62 0.30
C GLU A 109 -3.18 -13.67 -1.22
N GLU A 110 -3.89 -12.70 -1.81
CA GLU A 110 -4.11 -12.61 -3.25
C GLU A 110 -2.85 -12.18 -4.02
N PRO A 111 -2.78 -12.43 -5.34
CA PRO A 111 -1.68 -11.98 -6.16
C PRO A 111 -1.47 -10.47 -6.08
N HIS A 112 -0.24 -10.08 -5.80
CA HIS A 112 0.11 -8.67 -5.65
C HIS A 112 1.38 -8.33 -6.41
N HIS A 113 1.22 -7.43 -7.39
CA HIS A 113 2.29 -6.85 -8.16
C HIS A 113 3.15 -5.93 -7.27
N ASN A 114 4.45 -5.86 -7.53
CA ASN A 114 5.40 -5.12 -6.69
C ASN A 114 6.60 -4.63 -7.50
N THR A 115 7.60 -3.99 -6.87
CA THR A 115 8.78 -3.44 -7.58
C THR A 115 9.65 -4.44 -8.34
N TYR A 116 9.43 -5.75 -8.18
CA TYR A 116 10.16 -6.79 -8.93
C TYR A 116 9.51 -7.10 -10.29
N ASP A 117 8.45 -6.36 -10.66
CA ASP A 117 7.70 -6.50 -11.91
C ASP A 117 7.11 -7.92 -12.11
N VAL A 118 6.74 -8.58 -10.99
CA VAL A 118 6.08 -9.89 -10.94
C VAL A 118 5.03 -9.92 -9.83
N GLU A 119 4.10 -10.87 -9.90
CA GLU A 119 3.10 -11.13 -8.86
C GLU A 119 3.67 -12.06 -7.80
N PHE A 120 3.63 -11.62 -6.55
CA PHE A 120 3.80 -12.51 -5.41
C PHE A 120 2.46 -13.10 -5.01
N TRP A 121 2.48 -14.35 -4.55
CA TRP A 121 1.29 -15.11 -4.19
C TRP A 121 1.41 -15.56 -2.75
N GLY A 122 0.47 -15.16 -1.89
CA GLY A 122 0.53 -15.45 -0.46
C GLY A 122 1.50 -14.58 0.37
N PRO A 123 1.50 -14.80 1.70
CA PRO A 123 2.19 -13.93 2.64
C PRO A 123 3.71 -13.96 2.51
N ASN A 124 4.32 -12.78 2.55
CA ASN A 124 5.78 -12.62 2.52
C ASN A 124 6.24 -11.47 3.41
N GLY A 125 7.50 -11.53 3.85
CA GLY A 125 8.06 -10.50 4.73
C GLY A 125 8.05 -9.08 4.14
N MET A 126 8.26 -8.93 2.83
CA MET A 126 8.36 -7.62 2.18
C MET A 126 7.02 -6.88 2.18
N CYS A 127 6.02 -7.37 1.45
CA CYS A 127 4.77 -6.65 1.27
C CYS A 127 3.92 -6.64 2.55
N THR A 128 4.00 -7.70 3.37
CA THR A 128 3.33 -7.71 4.68
C THR A 128 3.90 -6.64 5.60
N SER A 129 5.22 -6.39 5.60
CA SER A 129 5.79 -5.30 6.40
C SER A 129 5.29 -3.90 5.97
N PHE A 130 5.12 -3.68 4.66
CA PHE A 130 4.52 -2.45 4.14
C PHE A 130 3.05 -2.33 4.55
N TYR A 131 2.28 -3.42 4.47
CA TYR A 131 0.88 -3.44 4.88
C TYR A 131 0.72 -3.12 6.37
N LEU A 132 1.48 -3.77 7.25
CA LEU A 132 1.49 -3.46 8.68
C LEU A 132 1.94 -2.02 8.96
N GLY A 133 2.91 -1.51 8.21
CA GLY A 133 3.33 -0.12 8.27
C GLY A 133 2.21 0.86 7.87
N ALA A 134 1.45 0.54 6.83
CA ALA A 134 0.33 1.35 6.35
C ALA A 134 -0.86 1.32 7.34
N LEU A 135 -1.20 0.14 7.89
CA LEU A 135 -2.20 0.00 8.96
C LEU A 135 -1.85 0.87 10.17
N LYS A 136 -0.57 0.84 10.59
CA LYS A 136 -0.07 1.67 11.68
C LYS A 136 -0.12 3.17 11.35
N ALA A 137 0.24 3.55 10.12
CA ALA A 137 0.19 4.92 9.66
C ALA A 137 -1.24 5.49 9.69
N ILE A 138 -2.21 4.75 9.13
CA ILE A 138 -3.63 5.13 9.17
C ILE A 138 -4.17 5.16 10.59
N SER A 139 -3.80 4.20 11.44
CA SER A 139 -4.24 4.18 12.84
C SER A 139 -3.75 5.43 13.59
N ASN A 140 -2.46 5.77 13.46
CA ASN A 140 -1.90 6.95 14.12
C ASN A 140 -2.52 8.27 13.64
N MET A 141 -2.76 8.42 12.33
CA MET A 141 -3.44 9.61 11.80
C MET A 141 -4.90 9.66 12.24
N GLY A 142 -5.61 8.53 12.20
CA GLY A 142 -7.00 8.44 12.61
C GLY A 142 -7.20 8.77 14.08
N GLU A 143 -6.34 8.26 14.96
CA GLU A 143 -6.37 8.58 16.39
C GLU A 143 -6.18 10.07 16.66
N TYR A 144 -5.23 10.72 15.96
CA TYR A 144 -5.04 12.16 16.06
C TYR A 144 -6.31 12.94 15.64
N LEU A 145 -7.06 12.41 14.67
CA LEU A 145 -8.30 13.01 14.17
C LEU A 145 -9.56 12.57 14.96
N GLY A 146 -9.43 11.64 15.92
CA GLY A 146 -10.55 11.07 16.66
C GLY A 146 -11.42 10.08 15.85
N ASP A 147 -10.88 9.48 14.79
CA ASP A 147 -11.56 8.43 13.99
C ASP A 147 -11.48 7.06 14.67
N ASP A 148 -12.41 6.16 14.35
CA ASP A 148 -12.37 4.76 14.81
C ASP A 148 -11.37 3.96 13.95
N VAL A 149 -10.30 3.51 14.60
CA VAL A 149 -9.20 2.74 13.98
C VAL A 149 -9.14 1.29 14.48
N SER A 150 -10.17 0.82 15.20
CA SER A 150 -10.21 -0.50 15.81
C SER A 150 -9.97 -1.64 14.81
N ARG A 151 -10.60 -1.57 13.62
CA ARG A 151 -10.40 -2.53 12.53
C ARG A 151 -8.94 -2.61 12.09
N TYR A 152 -8.30 -1.46 11.85
CA TYR A 152 -6.92 -1.41 11.37
C TYR A 152 -5.92 -1.92 12.41
N ARG A 153 -6.14 -1.60 13.69
CA ARG A 153 -5.32 -2.13 14.79
C ARG A 153 -5.47 -3.65 14.93
N ALA A 154 -6.70 -4.17 14.85
CA ALA A 154 -6.95 -5.60 14.92
C ALA A 154 -6.27 -6.37 13.77
N LEU A 155 -6.33 -5.84 12.55
CA LEU A 155 -5.60 -6.38 11.40
C LEU A 155 -4.08 -6.35 11.61
N MET A 156 -3.56 -5.22 12.09
CA MET A 156 -2.14 -5.07 12.38
C MET A 156 -1.65 -6.10 13.41
N ASP A 157 -2.42 -6.33 14.46
CA ASP A 157 -2.09 -7.32 15.49
C ASP A 157 -2.13 -8.76 14.96
N ARG A 158 -3.09 -9.10 14.09
CA ARG A 158 -3.12 -10.41 13.43
C ARG A 158 -1.91 -10.63 12.52
N GLY A 159 -1.64 -9.68 11.63
CA GLY A 159 -0.51 -9.79 10.72
C GLY A 159 0.85 -9.76 11.42
N ARG A 160 0.99 -9.05 12.54
CA ARG A 160 2.20 -9.14 13.39
C ARG A 160 2.43 -10.56 13.87
N LYS A 161 1.40 -11.24 14.36
CA LYS A 161 1.51 -12.64 14.82
C LYS A 161 1.92 -13.56 13.68
N VAL A 162 1.29 -13.44 12.49
CA VAL A 162 1.67 -14.25 11.32
C VAL A 162 3.13 -14.00 10.93
N MET A 163 3.57 -12.74 10.92
CA MET A 163 4.98 -12.41 10.65
C MET A 163 5.94 -13.07 11.66
N GLU A 164 5.63 -12.97 12.95
CA GLU A 164 6.49 -13.46 14.04
C GLU A 164 6.47 -14.98 14.20
N GLU A 165 5.32 -15.62 14.00
CA GLU A 165 5.09 -17.04 14.33
C GLU A 165 5.13 -17.96 13.10
N GLU A 166 4.71 -17.48 11.92
CA GLU A 166 4.61 -18.29 10.70
C GLU A 166 5.70 -17.96 9.68
N LEU A 167 6.00 -16.67 9.47
CA LEU A 167 6.94 -16.25 8.44
C LEU A 167 8.39 -16.18 8.94
N PHE A 168 8.64 -15.98 10.23
CA PHE A 168 9.99 -15.98 10.76
C PHE A 168 10.45 -17.40 11.07
N ASN A 169 11.43 -17.91 10.31
CA ASN A 169 11.93 -19.29 10.47
C ASN A 169 13.03 -19.45 11.54
N GLY A 170 13.29 -18.41 12.33
CA GLY A 170 14.39 -18.35 13.31
C GLY A 170 15.61 -17.53 12.84
N GLU A 171 15.74 -17.26 11.54
CA GLU A 171 16.85 -16.47 10.98
C GLU A 171 16.36 -15.31 10.10
N TYR A 172 15.35 -15.53 9.28
CA TYR A 172 14.79 -14.54 8.35
C TYR A 172 13.29 -14.77 8.09
N PHE A 173 12.65 -13.81 7.44
CA PHE A 173 11.26 -13.92 7.01
C PHE A 173 11.16 -14.62 5.66
N ILE A 174 10.38 -15.70 5.59
CA ILE A 174 10.13 -16.45 4.36
C ILE A 174 9.00 -15.81 3.54
N HIS A 175 8.88 -16.28 2.29
CA HIS A 175 7.67 -16.13 1.49
C HIS A 175 6.94 -17.47 1.51
N ASP A 176 5.76 -17.50 2.12
CA ASP A 176 4.87 -18.66 2.09
C ASP A 176 3.95 -18.57 0.86
N ILE A 177 4.29 -19.35 -0.17
CA ILE A 177 3.60 -19.31 -1.46
C ILE A 177 2.28 -20.07 -1.35
N ARG A 178 1.17 -19.36 -1.50
CA ARG A 178 -0.19 -19.90 -1.47
C ARG A 178 -0.92 -19.55 -2.76
N VAL A 179 -1.48 -20.55 -3.44
CA VAL A 179 -2.14 -20.40 -4.76
C VAL A 179 -3.53 -21.03 -4.81
N ASP A 180 -3.91 -21.77 -3.78
CA ASP A 180 -5.20 -22.43 -3.66
C ASP A 180 -6.14 -21.62 -2.76
N GLY A 181 -7.45 -21.66 -3.05
CA GLY A 181 -8.47 -20.99 -2.23
C GLY A 181 -8.49 -19.46 -2.31
N LEU A 182 -7.82 -18.91 -3.33
CA LEU A 182 -7.81 -17.49 -3.65
C LEU A 182 -9.03 -17.09 -4.49
N ASP A 183 -9.39 -15.81 -4.46
CA ASP A 183 -10.42 -15.25 -5.33
C ASP A 183 -9.88 -15.08 -6.77
N ALA A 184 -8.57 -14.82 -6.90
CA ALA A 184 -7.89 -14.78 -8.18
C ALA A 184 -7.77 -16.17 -8.84
N PRO A 185 -7.75 -16.24 -10.19
CA PRO A 185 -7.49 -17.49 -10.90
C PRO A 185 -6.08 -18.01 -10.60
N SER A 186 -5.83 -19.28 -10.89
CA SER A 186 -4.51 -19.87 -10.64
C SER A 186 -3.40 -19.13 -11.42
N PRO A 187 -2.14 -19.16 -10.96
CA PRO A 187 -1.03 -18.50 -11.67
C PRO A 187 -0.87 -18.98 -13.12
N VAL A 188 -1.18 -20.25 -13.39
CA VAL A 188 -1.13 -20.83 -14.74
C VAL A 188 -2.17 -20.16 -15.64
N GLU A 189 -3.43 -20.12 -15.21
CA GLU A 189 -4.52 -19.47 -15.96
C GLU A 189 -4.33 -17.95 -16.08
N ALA A 190 -3.77 -17.31 -15.05
CA ALA A 190 -3.43 -15.90 -15.09
C ALA A 190 -2.36 -15.60 -16.15
N SER A 191 -1.36 -16.48 -16.30
CA SER A 191 -0.28 -16.31 -17.27
C SER A 191 -0.75 -16.45 -18.73
N GLU A 192 -1.80 -17.23 -19.00
CA GLU A 192 -2.36 -17.40 -20.35
C GLU A 192 -3.00 -16.13 -20.89
N LYS A 193 -3.45 -15.21 -20.01
CA LYS A 193 -4.05 -13.92 -20.40
C LYS A 193 -3.01 -12.82 -20.65
N SER A 194 -1.75 -13.06 -20.27
CA SER A 194 -0.63 -12.12 -20.42
C SER A 194 0.21 -12.37 -21.67
N LEU A 195 -0.12 -13.40 -22.47
CA LEU A 195 0.41 -13.70 -23.80
C LEU A 195 -0.48 -13.10 -24.90
#